data_AF-A0A538DB31-F1
#
_entry.id   AF-A0A538DB31-F1
#
_cell.length_a   1.000
_cell.length_b   1.000
_cell.length_c   1.000
_cell.angle_alpha   90.00
_cell.angle_beta   90.00
_cell.angle_gamma   90.00
#
_symmetry.space_group_name_H-M   'P 1'
#
loop_
_entity.id
_entity.type
_entity.pdbx_description
1 polymer ?
#
loop_
_entity_poly.entity_id
_entity_poly.type
_entity_poly.pdbx_seq_one_letter_code
_entity_poly.pdbx_strand_id
1 'polypeptide(L)'
;MDGAGPSGGGQAPSHPAAAITPYTATMDAPSDRRRDPLQLYTIAWDDIPRHPLPPEAVRVLRYMQDIESHTIAYLRPLLATRAIDDPEMATFLACWLYEETFHGQALARFLATAGHTTVVRARSRATLSEWFDGVATRILARCWPEFIAVHMTWGAINELTTLMGYARLSSVAGHPVLSELLSRIMRDEARHFDFYFRQSARRLVRGRTARLTRLIVEHHWAPVGWGVAPAEETRFLARYLLTGPEGEAVARKIDTTVRRLPGLKGVRLLQRWMAREVAAA
;
A
#
# COMPACT_ATOMS: atom_id res chain seq x y z
N MET A 1 21.45 32.96 -62.39
CA MET A 1 22.63 32.53 -61.62
C MET A 1 22.30 32.69 -60.14
N ASP A 2 21.21 32.09 -59.67
CA ASP A 2 20.96 30.65 -59.45
C ASP A 2 21.36 30.29 -58.02
N GLY A 3 20.49 30.68 -57.08
CA GLY A 3 20.45 30.13 -55.74
C GLY A 3 19.41 29.01 -55.70
N ALA A 4 19.85 27.76 -55.82
CA ALA A 4 19.07 26.57 -55.48
C ALA A 4 20.02 25.37 -55.33
N GLY A 5 20.29 24.94 -54.10
CA GLY A 5 20.91 23.66 -53.78
C GLY A 5 19.89 22.78 -53.05
N PRO A 6 19.59 21.55 -53.52
CA PRO A 6 18.51 20.74 -52.97
C PRO A 6 18.94 19.85 -51.80
N SER A 7 18.13 19.87 -50.74
CA SER A 7 17.66 18.74 -49.93
C SER A 7 18.59 17.51 -49.75
N GLY A 8 19.35 17.49 -48.65
CA GLY A 8 19.84 16.27 -48.03
C GLY A 8 18.76 15.69 -47.09
N GLY A 9 17.98 14.74 -47.60
CA GLY A 9 17.03 13.95 -46.80
C GLY A 9 17.78 12.99 -45.87
N GLY A 10 18.11 13.44 -44.67
CA GLY A 10 18.60 12.57 -43.59
C GLY A 10 17.44 11.77 -43.01
N GLN A 11 17.27 10.54 -43.51
CA GLN A 11 16.32 9.56 -42.96
C GLN A 11 16.83 9.15 -41.58
N ALA A 12 16.14 9.57 -40.52
CA ALA A 12 16.43 9.12 -39.16
C ALA A 12 16.26 7.60 -39.08
N PRO A 13 17.19 6.84 -38.46
CA PRO A 13 17.04 5.40 -38.34
C PRO A 13 15.80 5.08 -37.51
N SER A 14 14.82 4.46 -38.15
CA SER A 14 13.64 3.88 -37.49
C SER A 14 14.11 2.70 -36.65
N HIS A 15 14.31 2.92 -35.35
CA HIS A 15 14.46 1.81 -34.42
C HIS A 15 13.14 1.02 -34.41
N PRO A 16 13.15 -0.29 -34.74
CA PRO A 16 11.97 -1.10 -34.56
C PRO A 16 11.63 -1.09 -33.06
N ALA A 17 10.38 -0.76 -32.73
CA ALA A 17 9.86 -0.89 -31.39
C ALA A 17 9.92 -2.37 -31.01
N ALA A 18 11.04 -2.77 -30.40
CA ALA A 18 11.17 -4.07 -29.78
C ALA A 18 10.01 -4.18 -28.79
N ALA A 19 9.13 -5.16 -29.02
CA ALA A 19 8.09 -5.49 -28.07
C ALA A 19 8.77 -5.64 -26.71
N ILE A 20 8.41 -4.77 -25.76
CA ILE A 20 8.89 -4.86 -24.39
C ILE A 20 8.27 -6.16 -23.85
N THR A 21 9.05 -7.23 -23.88
CA THR A 21 8.73 -8.45 -23.15
C THR A 21 8.54 -8.02 -21.70
N PRO A 22 7.37 -8.27 -21.08
CA PRO A 22 7.18 -7.93 -19.68
C PRO A 22 8.28 -8.62 -18.89
N TYR A 23 9.07 -7.84 -18.15
CA TYR A 23 10.03 -8.38 -17.20
C TYR A 23 9.23 -9.13 -16.14
N THR A 24 9.07 -10.42 -16.37
CA THR A 24 8.68 -11.37 -15.33
C THR A 24 9.96 -11.59 -14.55
N ALA A 25 10.10 -10.85 -13.44
CA ALA A 25 11.12 -11.16 -12.45
C ALA A 25 10.80 -12.56 -11.92
N THR A 26 11.35 -13.59 -12.55
CA THR A 26 11.41 -14.90 -11.93
C THR A 26 12.40 -14.77 -10.78
N MET A 27 11.86 -14.63 -9.56
CA MET A 27 12.59 -14.54 -8.28
C MET A 27 13.58 -15.70 -8.01
N ASP A 28 13.74 -16.64 -8.96
CA ASP A 28 14.55 -17.83 -8.81
C ASP A 28 16.01 -17.63 -9.24
N ALA A 29 16.36 -16.48 -9.83
CA ALA A 29 17.74 -16.17 -10.19
C ALA A 29 18.64 -16.04 -8.92
N PRO A 30 19.81 -16.70 -8.86
CA PRO A 30 20.67 -16.69 -7.67
C PRO A 30 21.14 -15.30 -7.19
N SER A 31 21.26 -14.33 -8.11
CA SER A 31 21.61 -12.93 -7.80
C SER A 31 20.46 -12.15 -7.16
N ASP A 32 19.21 -12.58 -7.38
CA ASP A 32 17.99 -11.95 -6.87
C ASP A 32 17.74 -12.35 -5.40
N ARG A 33 18.18 -13.57 -5.02
CA ARG A 33 18.06 -14.11 -3.65
C ARG A 33 18.75 -13.24 -2.58
N ARG A 34 19.82 -12.52 -2.91
CA ARG A 34 20.52 -11.62 -1.96
C ARG A 34 19.87 -10.24 -1.84
N ARG A 35 18.93 -9.89 -2.73
CA ARG A 35 18.28 -8.58 -2.78
C ARG A 35 16.82 -8.61 -2.34
N ASP A 36 16.20 -9.78 -2.33
CA ASP A 36 14.86 -9.99 -1.79
C ASP A 36 14.75 -9.54 -0.32
N PRO A 37 13.99 -8.47 -0.03
CA PRO A 37 13.86 -7.93 1.32
C PRO A 37 13.18 -8.92 2.28
N LEU A 38 12.36 -9.83 1.76
CA LEU A 38 11.64 -10.84 2.54
C LEU A 38 12.40 -12.17 2.67
N GLN A 39 13.52 -12.36 1.96
CA GLN A 39 14.31 -13.60 1.96
C GLN A 39 13.45 -14.86 1.68
N LEU A 40 12.52 -14.77 0.73
CA LEU A 40 11.51 -15.78 0.40
C LEU A 40 12.11 -17.15 0.06
N TYR A 41 13.37 -17.19 -0.39
CA TYR A 41 14.11 -18.43 -0.65
C TYR A 41 14.33 -19.31 0.60
N THR A 42 14.16 -18.76 1.81
CA THR A 42 14.28 -19.51 3.08
C THR A 42 12.94 -19.96 3.65
N ILE A 43 11.82 -19.56 3.04
CA ILE A 43 10.48 -19.98 3.48
C ILE A 43 10.26 -21.44 3.07
N ALA A 44 9.73 -22.25 3.99
CA ALA A 44 9.37 -23.64 3.75
C ALA A 44 8.04 -23.76 2.97
N TRP A 45 8.06 -23.36 1.70
CA TRP A 45 6.87 -23.36 0.84
C TRP A 45 6.20 -24.74 0.74
N ASP A 46 6.98 -25.81 0.70
CA ASP A 46 6.48 -27.19 0.58
C ASP A 46 5.71 -27.68 1.83
N ASP A 47 5.82 -26.96 2.96
CA ASP A 47 5.08 -27.27 4.18
C ASP A 47 3.68 -26.67 4.19
N ILE A 48 3.37 -25.71 3.30
CA ILE A 48 2.07 -25.01 3.27
C ILE A 48 0.89 -25.98 3.18
N PRO A 49 0.86 -26.95 2.24
CA PRO A 49 -0.28 -27.86 2.13
C PRO A 49 -0.47 -28.80 3.34
N ARG A 50 0.52 -28.86 4.25
CA ARG A 50 0.49 -29.75 5.43
C ARG A 50 -0.22 -29.12 6.63
N HIS A 51 -0.55 -27.84 6.57
CA HIS A 51 -1.22 -27.13 7.65
C HIS A 51 -2.61 -26.66 7.20
N PRO A 52 -3.64 -26.79 8.05
CA PRO A 52 -4.97 -26.30 7.71
C PRO A 52 -4.95 -24.77 7.62
N LEU A 53 -5.71 -24.24 6.66
CA LEU A 53 -5.94 -22.80 6.52
C LEU A 53 -7.44 -22.53 6.56
N PRO A 54 -7.95 -21.77 7.55
CA PRO A 54 -9.38 -21.48 7.64
C PRO A 54 -9.90 -20.77 6.38
N PRO A 55 -11.08 -21.13 5.84
CA PRO A 55 -11.65 -20.47 4.66
C PRO A 55 -11.78 -18.94 4.82
N GLU A 56 -12.08 -18.47 6.03
CA GLU A 56 -12.16 -17.06 6.37
C GLU A 56 -10.79 -16.39 6.27
N ALA A 57 -9.73 -17.07 6.72
CA ALA A 57 -8.35 -16.59 6.59
C ALA A 57 -7.94 -16.50 5.11
N VAL A 58 -8.35 -17.48 4.28
CA VAL A 58 -8.12 -17.45 2.82
C VAL A 58 -8.79 -16.23 2.20
N ARG A 59 -10.05 -15.94 2.55
CA ARG A 59 -10.78 -14.78 2.03
C ARG A 59 -10.09 -13.47 2.40
N VAL A 60 -9.68 -13.31 3.66
CA VAL A 60 -8.94 -12.13 4.11
C VAL A 60 -7.57 -12.02 3.43
N LEU A 61 -6.85 -13.14 3.28
CA LEU A 61 -5.54 -13.15 2.65
C LEU A 61 -5.61 -12.79 1.16
N ARG A 62 -6.65 -13.24 0.45
CA ARG A 62 -6.93 -12.83 -0.94
C ARG A 62 -7.23 -11.34 -1.03
N TYR A 63 -7.98 -10.80 -0.07
CA TYR A 63 -8.22 -9.36 0.01
C TYR A 63 -6.92 -8.58 0.20
N MET A 64 -6.10 -8.96 1.20
CA MET A 64 -4.82 -8.31 1.46
C MET A 64 -3.90 -8.40 0.24
N GLN A 65 -3.79 -9.57 -0.40
CA GLN A 65 -2.99 -9.75 -1.62
C GLN A 65 -3.45 -8.84 -2.77
N ASP A 66 -4.77 -8.69 -2.98
CA ASP A 66 -5.32 -7.77 -4.00
C ASP A 66 -4.88 -6.33 -3.69
N ILE A 67 -5.03 -5.89 -2.43
CA ILE A 67 -4.61 -4.56 -1.99
C ILE A 67 -3.10 -4.32 -2.17
N GLU A 68 -2.25 -5.26 -1.76
CA GLU A 68 -0.79 -5.15 -1.92
C GLU A 68 -0.37 -5.10 -3.39
N SER A 69 -1.09 -5.83 -4.25
CA SER A 69 -0.82 -5.82 -5.70
C SER A 69 -1.21 -4.49 -6.36
N HIS A 70 -1.94 -3.63 -5.64
CA HIS A 70 -2.42 -2.33 -6.08
C HIS A 70 -1.63 -1.14 -5.52
N THR A 71 -0.58 -1.37 -4.72
CA THR A 71 0.26 -0.32 -4.11
C THR A 71 0.81 0.68 -5.15
N ILE A 72 1.05 0.24 -6.40
CA ILE A 72 1.50 1.09 -7.53
C ILE A 72 0.47 2.19 -7.90
N ALA A 73 -0.83 1.94 -7.72
CA ALA A 73 -1.87 2.92 -8.09
C ALA A 73 -1.84 4.19 -7.21
N TYR A 74 -1.38 4.06 -5.95
CA TYR A 74 -1.25 5.18 -5.01
C TYR A 74 0.01 6.01 -5.22
N LEU A 75 1.04 5.44 -5.83
CA LEU A 75 2.31 6.12 -6.07
C LEU A 75 2.20 7.18 -7.18
N ARG A 76 1.40 6.93 -8.22
CA ARG A 76 1.33 7.81 -9.40
C ARG A 76 0.88 9.24 -9.07
N PRO A 77 -0.17 9.48 -8.25
CA PRO A 77 -0.51 10.83 -7.81
C PRO A 77 0.62 11.49 -6.99
N LEU A 78 1.32 10.73 -6.16
CA LEU A 78 2.37 11.25 -5.28
C LEU A 78 3.61 11.71 -6.04
N LEU A 79 4.07 10.93 -7.01
CA LEU A 79 5.16 11.30 -7.92
C LEU A 79 4.85 12.55 -8.75
N ALA A 80 3.58 12.87 -8.89
CA ALA A 80 3.13 14.04 -9.62
C ALA A 80 3.11 15.33 -8.76
N THR A 81 3.49 15.23 -7.49
CA THR A 81 3.58 16.35 -6.54
C THR A 81 5.03 16.77 -6.29
N ARG A 82 5.22 17.89 -5.56
CA ARG A 82 6.55 18.32 -5.11
C ARG A 82 7.13 17.46 -3.98
N ALA A 83 6.43 16.41 -3.53
CA ALA A 83 6.96 15.49 -2.53
C ALA A 83 8.27 14.83 -2.99
N ILE A 84 8.46 14.63 -4.30
CA ILE A 84 9.68 14.06 -4.86
C ILE A 84 10.86 15.04 -4.90
N ASP A 85 10.62 16.34 -4.71
CA ASP A 85 11.68 17.34 -4.61
C ASP A 85 12.43 17.23 -3.27
N ASP A 86 11.84 16.56 -2.27
CA ASP A 86 12.47 16.26 -0.97
C ASP A 86 13.31 14.97 -1.10
N PRO A 87 14.65 15.03 -0.96
CA PRO A 87 15.51 13.86 -1.12
C PRO A 87 15.20 12.72 -0.16
N GLU A 88 14.82 13.01 1.10
CA GLU A 88 14.47 11.97 2.07
C GLU A 88 13.22 11.21 1.61
N MET A 89 12.23 11.95 1.08
CA MET A 89 10.99 11.38 0.55
C MET A 89 11.25 10.57 -0.71
N ALA A 90 12.06 11.09 -1.64
CA ALA A 90 12.37 10.40 -2.88
C ALA A 90 13.10 9.07 -2.64
N THR A 91 14.11 9.08 -1.76
CA THR A 91 14.82 7.85 -1.37
C THR A 91 13.88 6.86 -0.69
N PHE A 92 13.06 7.33 0.25
CA PHE A 92 12.09 6.47 0.93
C PHE A 92 11.12 5.83 -0.05
N LEU A 93 10.49 6.60 -0.95
CA LEU A 93 9.50 6.08 -1.90
C LEU A 93 10.10 5.06 -2.88
N ALA A 94 11.37 5.23 -3.27
CA ALA A 94 12.06 4.25 -4.10
C ALA A 94 12.27 2.92 -3.36
N CYS A 95 12.74 2.96 -2.10
CA CYS A 95 12.91 1.76 -1.28
C CYS A 95 11.57 1.11 -0.93
N TRP A 96 10.59 1.90 -0.52
CA TRP A 96 9.24 1.46 -0.19
C TRP A 96 8.59 0.76 -1.38
N LEU A 97 8.60 1.38 -2.57
CA LEU A 97 8.03 0.76 -3.77
C LEU A 97 8.71 -0.57 -4.09
N TYR A 98 10.05 -0.62 -3.96
CA TYR A 98 10.77 -1.86 -4.16
C TYR A 98 10.27 -2.94 -3.19
N GLU A 99 10.23 -2.68 -1.89
CA GLU A 99 9.82 -3.63 -0.84
C GLU A 99 8.35 -4.08 -1.02
N GLU A 100 7.43 -3.16 -1.25
CA GLU A 100 6.00 -3.39 -1.47
C GLU A 100 5.71 -4.36 -2.62
N THR A 101 6.48 -4.29 -3.71
CA THR A 101 6.29 -5.25 -4.82
C THR A 101 6.54 -6.70 -4.41
N PHE A 102 7.39 -6.95 -3.41
CA PHE A 102 7.62 -8.31 -2.89
C PHE A 102 6.48 -8.79 -2.00
N HIS A 103 5.76 -7.90 -1.31
CA HIS A 103 4.66 -8.27 -0.42
C HIS A 103 3.52 -8.91 -1.21
N GLY A 104 3.03 -8.23 -2.24
CA GLY A 104 1.97 -8.76 -3.12
C GLY A 104 2.37 -10.09 -3.79
N GLN A 105 3.62 -10.18 -4.28
CA GLN A 105 4.15 -11.40 -4.90
C GLN A 105 4.27 -12.56 -3.90
N ALA A 106 4.71 -12.28 -2.67
CA ALA A 106 4.84 -13.27 -1.62
C ALA A 106 3.47 -13.85 -1.20
N LEU A 107 2.46 -12.98 -1.02
CA LEU A 107 1.10 -13.43 -0.69
C LEU A 107 0.47 -14.19 -1.85
N ALA A 108 0.72 -13.76 -3.09
CA ALA A 108 0.26 -14.45 -4.29
C ALA A 108 0.86 -15.87 -4.39
N ARG A 109 2.17 -16.00 -4.16
CA ARG A 109 2.86 -17.29 -4.10
C ARG A 109 2.29 -18.18 -3.00
N PHE A 110 2.08 -17.64 -1.79
CA PHE A 110 1.49 -18.39 -0.67
C PHE A 110 0.12 -18.95 -1.04
N LEU A 111 -0.79 -18.11 -1.56
CA LEU A 111 -2.13 -18.52 -1.97
C LEU A 111 -2.07 -19.61 -3.06
N ALA A 112 -1.20 -19.45 -4.06
CA ALA A 112 -1.03 -20.44 -5.12
C ALA A 112 -0.52 -21.78 -4.57
N THR A 113 0.48 -21.78 -3.67
CA THR A 113 0.99 -23.00 -3.04
C THR A 113 -0.05 -23.67 -2.13
N ALA A 114 -0.92 -22.89 -1.49
CA ALA A 114 -2.06 -23.40 -0.72
C ALA A 114 -3.22 -23.92 -1.60
N GLY A 115 -3.10 -23.86 -2.94
CA GLY A 115 -4.14 -24.32 -3.86
C GLY A 115 -5.29 -23.33 -4.07
N HIS A 116 -5.09 -22.05 -3.72
CA HIS A 116 -6.08 -21.00 -3.89
C HIS A 116 -5.73 -20.07 -5.05
N THR A 117 -6.76 -19.58 -5.75
CA THR A 117 -6.56 -18.62 -6.83
C THR A 117 -6.26 -17.23 -6.28
N THR A 118 -5.24 -16.60 -6.84
CA THR A 118 -4.93 -15.19 -6.56
C THR A 118 -5.96 -14.31 -7.24
N VAL A 119 -6.25 -13.17 -6.62
CA VAL A 119 -7.06 -12.14 -7.24
C VAL A 119 -6.08 -11.08 -7.72
N VAL A 120 -5.88 -11.00 -9.02
CA VAL A 120 -5.28 -9.82 -9.62
C VAL A 120 -6.44 -9.11 -10.30
N ARG A 121 -7.06 -8.13 -9.63
CA ARG A 121 -8.04 -7.29 -10.31
C ARG A 121 -7.33 -6.49 -11.39
N ALA A 122 -7.49 -6.89 -12.64
CA ALA A 122 -7.25 -5.98 -13.76
C ALA A 122 -8.27 -4.85 -13.65
N ARG A 123 -7.86 -3.61 -13.37
CA ARG A 123 -8.82 -2.49 -13.44
C ARG A 123 -8.34 -1.27 -14.21
N SER A 124 -9.27 -0.90 -15.09
CA SER A 124 -9.46 0.29 -15.92
C SER A 124 -8.19 0.97 -16.44
N ARG A 125 -8.01 0.84 -17.76
CA ARG A 125 -7.46 1.95 -18.56
C ARG A 125 -8.18 3.21 -18.10
N ALA A 126 -7.44 4.14 -17.48
CA ALA A 126 -8.00 5.39 -17.01
C ALA A 126 -8.84 6.02 -18.14
N THR A 127 -10.08 6.35 -17.84
CA THR A 127 -10.92 7.06 -18.80
C THR A 127 -10.39 8.48 -18.97
N LEU A 128 -10.63 9.09 -20.14
CA LEU A 128 -10.16 10.46 -20.44
C LEU A 128 -10.62 11.48 -19.39
N SER A 129 -11.75 11.24 -18.71
CA SER A 129 -12.26 12.02 -17.58
C SER A 129 -11.32 11.99 -16.35
N GLU A 130 -10.81 10.81 -15.98
CA GLU A 130 -9.85 10.64 -14.87
C GLU A 130 -8.48 11.27 -15.20
N TRP A 131 -8.15 11.41 -16.48
CA TRP A 131 -6.94 12.11 -16.91
C TRP A 131 -7.06 13.63 -16.68
N PHE A 132 -8.21 14.23 -17.00
CA PHE A 132 -8.48 15.65 -16.74
C PHE A 132 -8.56 15.95 -15.23
N ASP A 133 -9.26 15.13 -14.45
CA ASP A 133 -9.27 15.24 -12.98
C ASP A 133 -7.86 15.04 -12.38
N GLY A 134 -7.06 14.16 -12.98
CA GLY A 134 -5.67 13.95 -12.59
C GLY A 134 -4.74 15.13 -12.89
N VAL A 135 -5.04 15.99 -13.87
CA VAL A 135 -4.29 17.24 -14.12
C VAL A 135 -4.69 18.31 -13.10
N ALA A 136 -5.99 18.48 -12.85
CA ALA A 136 -6.49 19.42 -11.85
C ALA A 136 -5.97 19.07 -10.44
N THR A 137 -6.02 17.80 -10.07
CA THR A 137 -5.47 17.26 -8.82
C THR A 137 -3.94 17.44 -8.74
N ARG A 138 -3.22 17.31 -9.86
CA ARG A 138 -1.77 17.57 -9.95
C ARG A 138 -1.42 19.03 -9.65
N ILE A 139 -2.17 19.95 -10.22
CA ILE A 139 -1.99 21.39 -9.99
C ILE A 139 -2.35 21.73 -8.54
N LEU A 140 -3.48 21.21 -8.04
CA LEU A 140 -3.92 21.40 -6.68
C LEU A 140 -2.89 20.87 -5.66
N ALA A 141 -2.35 19.67 -5.89
CA ALA A 141 -1.35 19.04 -5.02
C ALA A 141 0.04 19.71 -5.11
N ARG A 142 0.39 20.31 -6.25
CA ARG A 142 1.61 21.13 -6.40
C ARG A 142 1.51 22.46 -5.65
N CYS A 143 0.30 23.00 -5.52
CA CYS A 143 0.03 24.27 -4.87
C CYS A 143 -0.45 24.13 -3.42
N TRP A 144 -0.49 22.92 -2.85
CA TRP A 144 -0.98 22.67 -1.50
C TRP A 144 0.17 22.31 -0.54
N PRO A 145 0.72 23.26 0.23
CA PRO A 145 1.85 23.04 1.12
C PRO A 145 1.58 21.97 2.20
N GLU A 146 0.33 21.85 2.64
CA GLU A 146 -0.08 20.90 3.67
C GLU A 146 -0.34 19.49 3.15
N PHE A 147 -0.37 19.28 1.82
CA PHE A 147 -0.59 17.98 1.20
C PHE A 147 0.37 16.92 1.74
N ILE A 148 1.65 17.24 1.83
CA ILE A 148 2.68 16.29 2.28
C ILE A 148 2.40 15.87 3.73
N ALA A 149 2.00 16.80 4.61
CA ALA A 149 1.69 16.47 6.00
C ALA A 149 0.48 15.54 6.13
N VAL A 150 -0.56 15.79 5.34
CA VAL A 150 -1.75 14.93 5.25
C VAL A 150 -1.37 13.55 4.72
N HIS A 151 -0.63 13.50 3.62
CA HIS A 151 -0.21 12.26 2.99
C HIS A 151 0.69 11.43 3.92
N MET A 152 1.66 12.05 4.61
CA MET A 152 2.50 11.34 5.59
C MET A 152 1.69 10.76 6.74
N THR A 153 0.68 11.49 7.20
CA THR A 153 -0.22 11.03 8.27
C THR A 153 -1.08 9.89 7.78
N TRP A 154 -1.60 9.97 6.55
CA TRP A 154 -2.41 8.93 5.96
C TRP A 154 -1.62 7.65 5.73
N GLY A 155 -0.42 7.76 5.15
CA GLY A 155 0.52 6.64 4.99
C GLY A 155 0.83 5.98 6.34
N ALA A 156 1.15 6.77 7.37
CA ALA A 156 1.39 6.23 8.71
C ALA A 156 0.19 5.45 9.27
N ILE A 157 -1.04 5.90 9.01
CA ILE A 157 -2.23 5.17 9.45
C ILE A 157 -2.39 3.88 8.65
N ASN A 158 -2.19 3.93 7.33
CA ASN A 158 -2.27 2.75 6.46
C ASN A 158 -1.27 1.67 6.89
N GLU A 159 0.03 1.97 6.97
CA GLU A 159 1.06 0.98 7.36
C GLU A 159 0.77 0.42 8.77
N LEU A 160 0.32 1.27 9.69
CA LEU A 160 -0.05 0.80 11.02
C LEU A 160 -1.24 -0.15 10.99
N THR A 161 -2.26 0.13 10.17
CA THR A 161 -3.43 -0.75 10.04
C THR A 161 -3.07 -2.06 9.35
N THR A 162 -2.22 -2.02 8.32
CA THR A 162 -1.72 -3.20 7.60
C THR A 162 -0.87 -4.07 8.52
N LEU A 163 0.12 -3.48 9.21
CA LEU A 163 0.96 -4.14 10.22
C LEU A 163 0.13 -4.88 11.28
N MET A 164 -0.87 -4.19 11.85
CA MET A 164 -1.75 -4.77 12.86
C MET A 164 -2.72 -5.80 12.28
N GLY A 165 -3.15 -5.62 11.02
CA GLY A 165 -3.94 -6.58 10.26
C GLY A 165 -3.19 -7.89 10.07
N TYR A 166 -1.91 -7.84 9.65
CA TYR A 166 -1.06 -9.02 9.54
C TYR A 166 -0.79 -9.69 10.88
N ALA A 167 -0.55 -8.91 11.94
CA ALA A 167 -0.39 -9.47 13.28
C ALA A 167 -1.65 -10.25 13.73
N ARG A 168 -2.85 -9.69 13.49
CA ARG A 168 -4.11 -10.39 13.76
C ARG A 168 -4.29 -11.62 12.89
N LEU A 169 -4.06 -11.51 11.58
CA LEU A 169 -4.21 -12.62 10.65
C LEU A 169 -3.30 -13.80 11.02
N SER A 170 -2.03 -13.53 11.35
CA SER A 170 -1.08 -14.53 11.83
C SER A 170 -1.61 -15.27 13.07
N SER A 171 -2.17 -14.51 14.03
CA SER A 171 -2.71 -15.07 15.27
C SER A 171 -3.96 -15.93 15.05
N VAL A 172 -4.88 -15.53 14.16
CA VAL A 172 -6.15 -16.25 13.97
C VAL A 172 -6.07 -17.37 12.94
N ALA A 173 -5.15 -17.29 11.97
CA ALA A 173 -4.97 -18.32 10.96
C ALA A 173 -4.22 -19.54 11.51
N GLY A 174 -3.32 -19.35 12.48
CA GLY A 174 -2.59 -20.45 13.14
C GLY A 174 -1.68 -21.26 12.21
N HIS A 175 -1.35 -20.74 11.03
CA HIS A 175 -0.57 -21.44 10.02
C HIS A 175 0.91 -21.05 10.13
N PRO A 176 1.84 -21.98 10.47
CA PRO A 176 3.22 -21.63 10.83
C PRO A 176 4.00 -20.95 9.69
N VAL A 177 3.88 -21.47 8.46
CA VAL A 177 4.54 -20.84 7.29
C VAL A 177 3.98 -19.44 6.99
N LEU A 178 2.65 -19.26 7.12
CA LEU A 178 2.02 -17.95 6.95
C LEU A 178 2.49 -16.99 8.04
N SER A 179 2.52 -17.42 9.30
CA SER A 179 2.98 -16.60 10.42
C SER A 179 4.43 -16.15 10.23
N GLU A 180 5.32 -17.02 9.76
CA GLU A 180 6.68 -16.66 9.42
C GLU A 180 6.69 -15.62 8.29
N LEU A 181 5.99 -15.88 7.19
CA LEU A 181 5.92 -14.96 6.05
C LEU A 181 5.41 -13.57 6.45
N LEU A 182 4.28 -13.52 7.15
CA LEU A 182 3.66 -12.28 7.64
C LEU A 182 4.59 -11.57 8.61
N SER A 183 5.35 -12.27 9.46
CA SER A 183 6.31 -11.63 10.35
C SER A 183 7.40 -10.86 9.59
N ARG A 184 7.79 -11.33 8.40
CA ARG A 184 8.79 -10.65 7.56
C ARG A 184 8.20 -9.40 6.92
N ILE A 185 7.01 -9.51 6.35
CA ILE A 185 6.24 -8.38 5.81
C ILE A 185 6.06 -7.32 6.91
N MET A 186 5.62 -7.73 8.11
CA MET A 186 5.46 -6.85 9.26
C MET A 186 6.75 -6.10 9.66
N ARG A 187 7.94 -6.64 9.42
CA ARG A 187 9.20 -5.91 9.67
C ARG A 187 9.40 -4.77 8.70
N ASP A 188 8.96 -4.91 7.46
CA ASP A 188 9.03 -3.86 6.44
C ASP A 188 8.00 -2.78 6.76
N GLU A 189 6.75 -3.19 6.97
CA GLU A 189 5.63 -2.35 7.38
C GLU A 189 5.94 -1.50 8.62
N ALA A 190 6.64 -2.07 9.62
CA ALA A 190 7.06 -1.35 10.81
C ALA A 190 8.10 -0.25 10.49
N ARG A 191 9.01 -0.48 9.54
CA ARG A 191 9.98 0.52 9.08
C ARG A 191 9.29 1.62 8.27
N HIS A 192 8.36 1.25 7.40
CA HIS A 192 7.56 2.19 6.62
C HIS A 192 6.71 3.08 7.53
N PHE A 193 6.02 2.47 8.49
CA PHE A 193 5.26 3.16 9.52
C PHE A 193 6.13 4.17 10.28
N ASP A 194 7.31 3.77 10.76
CA ASP A 194 8.20 4.65 11.51
C ASP A 194 8.62 5.87 10.69
N PHE A 195 8.95 5.68 9.41
CA PHE A 195 9.27 6.79 8.51
C PHE A 195 8.10 7.75 8.35
N TYR A 196 6.93 7.26 7.93
CA TYR A 196 5.74 8.07 7.74
C TYR A 196 5.32 8.80 9.02
N PHE A 197 5.37 8.10 10.17
CA PHE A 197 5.00 8.65 11.46
C PHE A 197 5.95 9.80 11.87
N ARG A 198 7.27 9.63 11.71
CA ARG A 198 8.24 10.69 12.00
C ARG A 198 8.08 11.89 11.07
N GLN A 199 7.89 11.66 9.78
CA GLN A 199 7.69 12.75 8.81
C GLN A 199 6.37 13.50 9.06
N SER A 200 5.32 12.79 9.44
CA SER A 200 4.05 13.37 9.90
C SER A 200 4.28 14.22 11.15
N ALA A 201 4.90 13.68 12.20
CA ALA A 201 5.14 14.40 13.45
C ALA A 201 5.93 15.70 13.24
N ARG A 202 6.99 15.67 12.42
CA ARG A 202 7.78 16.87 12.06
C ARG A 202 6.94 17.94 11.35
N ARG A 203 6.02 17.54 10.48
CA ARG A 203 5.23 18.46 9.65
C ARG A 203 3.97 18.98 10.35
N LEU A 204 3.45 18.26 11.35
CA LEU A 204 2.27 18.64 12.13
C LEU A 204 2.57 19.61 13.29
N VAL A 205 3.82 20.06 13.47
CA VAL A 205 4.18 21.04 14.51
C VAL A 205 3.41 22.36 14.34
N ARG A 206 3.09 22.74 13.09
CA ARG A 206 2.30 23.95 12.80
C ARG A 206 0.82 23.71 13.09
N GLY A 207 0.24 24.51 13.97
CA GLY A 207 -1.16 24.35 14.40
C GLY A 207 -2.20 24.39 13.27
N ARG A 208 -1.97 25.16 12.19
CA ARG A 208 -2.88 25.19 11.03
C ARG A 208 -2.85 23.86 10.26
N THR A 209 -1.66 23.36 9.95
CA THR A 209 -1.45 22.07 9.28
C THR A 209 -2.04 20.93 10.11
N ALA A 210 -1.75 20.89 11.41
CA ALA A 210 -2.32 19.91 12.34
C ALA A 210 -3.86 19.89 12.34
N ARG A 211 -4.51 21.06 12.40
CA ARG A 211 -5.98 21.15 12.37
C ARG A 211 -6.56 20.69 11.05
N LEU A 212 -5.94 21.05 9.93
CA LEU A 212 -6.39 20.62 8.60
C LEU A 212 -6.23 19.12 8.41
N THR A 213 -5.06 18.58 8.75
CA THR A 213 -4.82 17.13 8.72
C THR A 213 -5.79 16.38 9.60
N ARG A 214 -6.04 16.88 10.82
CA ARG A 214 -7.06 16.30 11.71
C ARG A 214 -8.43 16.26 11.04
N LEU A 215 -8.90 17.38 10.48
CA LEU A 215 -10.20 17.46 9.82
C LEU A 215 -10.31 16.44 8.68
N ILE A 216 -9.30 16.38 7.82
CA ILE A 216 -9.29 15.46 6.67
C ILE A 216 -9.31 14.01 7.15
N VAL A 217 -8.44 13.66 8.10
CA VAL A 217 -8.33 12.30 8.61
C VAL A 217 -9.59 11.90 9.39
N GLU A 218 -10.20 12.76 10.20
CA GLU A 218 -11.42 12.43 10.94
C GLU A 218 -12.65 12.22 10.04
N HIS A 219 -12.74 12.93 8.91
CA HIS A 219 -13.93 12.91 8.04
C HIS A 219 -13.81 12.01 6.81
N HIS A 220 -12.60 11.86 6.26
CA HIS A 220 -12.40 11.18 4.99
C HIS A 220 -11.63 9.87 5.12
N TRP A 221 -10.97 9.60 6.25
CA TRP A 221 -10.23 8.35 6.41
C TRP A 221 -11.16 7.13 6.52
N ALA A 222 -10.79 6.08 5.81
CA ALA A 222 -11.36 4.75 5.89
C ALA A 222 -10.23 3.70 5.79
N PRO A 223 -10.45 2.45 6.24
CA PRO A 223 -9.46 1.39 6.16
C PRO A 223 -8.96 1.15 4.74
N VAL A 224 -7.71 0.70 4.63
CA VAL A 224 -7.07 0.40 3.34
C VAL A 224 -7.94 -0.55 2.53
N GLY A 225 -8.15 -0.20 1.25
CA GLY A 225 -8.99 -0.96 0.32
C GLY A 225 -10.48 -0.59 0.33
N TRP A 226 -10.93 0.28 1.24
CA TRP A 226 -12.27 0.88 1.18
C TRP A 226 -12.43 1.75 -0.07
N GLY A 227 -13.46 1.47 -0.88
CA GLY A 227 -13.72 2.17 -2.16
C GLY A 227 -12.98 1.60 -3.38
N VAL A 228 -11.94 0.78 -3.17
CA VAL A 228 -11.24 0.04 -4.24
C VAL A 228 -11.82 -1.37 -4.37
N ALA A 229 -11.99 -2.04 -3.23
CA ALA A 229 -12.66 -3.33 -3.12
C ALA A 229 -14.14 -3.15 -2.73
N PRO A 230 -15.00 -4.13 -3.03
CA PRO A 230 -16.38 -4.13 -2.58
C PRO A 230 -16.48 -3.95 -1.06
N ALA A 231 -17.41 -3.11 -0.59
CA ALA A 231 -17.54 -2.78 0.84
C ALA A 231 -17.78 -4.01 1.73
N GLU A 232 -18.41 -5.07 1.18
CA GLU A 232 -18.61 -6.34 1.86
C GLU A 232 -17.30 -7.03 2.24
N GLU A 233 -16.25 -6.92 1.43
CA GLU A 233 -14.95 -7.53 1.69
C GLU A 233 -14.21 -6.80 2.81
N THR A 234 -14.22 -5.46 2.79
CA THR A 234 -13.62 -4.66 3.88
C THR A 234 -14.37 -4.89 5.20
N ARG A 235 -15.70 -4.99 5.17
CA ARG A 235 -16.50 -5.33 6.36
C ARG A 235 -16.21 -6.76 6.84
N PHE A 236 -16.04 -7.72 5.93
CA PHE A 236 -15.68 -9.08 6.28
C PHE A 236 -14.30 -9.14 6.97
N LEU A 237 -13.29 -8.50 6.37
CA LEU A 237 -11.95 -8.40 6.97
C LEU A 237 -12.01 -7.79 8.37
N ALA A 238 -12.74 -6.68 8.54
CA ALA A 238 -12.87 -6.04 9.83
C ALA A 238 -13.59 -6.93 10.86
N ARG A 239 -14.64 -7.64 10.46
CA ARG A 239 -15.31 -8.62 11.33
C ARG A 239 -14.36 -9.73 11.75
N TYR A 240 -13.61 -10.29 10.80
CA TYR A 240 -12.74 -11.42 11.05
C TYR A 240 -11.53 -11.05 11.93
N LEU A 241 -10.90 -9.90 11.69
CA LEU A 241 -9.65 -9.54 12.37
C LEU A 241 -9.84 -8.67 13.62
N LEU A 242 -10.87 -7.82 13.64
CA LEU A 242 -11.00 -6.73 14.61
C LEU A 242 -12.17 -6.90 15.59
N THR A 243 -12.94 -7.99 15.52
CA THR A 243 -13.98 -8.27 16.53
C THR A 243 -13.43 -9.08 17.71
N GLY A 244 -14.20 -9.12 18.80
CA GLY A 244 -13.80 -9.75 20.06
C GLY A 244 -12.77 -8.94 20.85
N PRO A 245 -12.45 -9.37 22.08
CA PRO A 245 -11.62 -8.58 23.00
C PRO A 245 -10.23 -8.22 22.44
N GLU A 246 -9.61 -9.15 21.72
CA GLU A 246 -8.30 -8.95 21.09
C GLU A 246 -8.36 -8.01 19.88
N GLY A 247 -9.37 -8.18 19.02
CA GLY A 247 -9.57 -7.32 17.86
C GLY A 247 -9.87 -5.87 18.26
N GLU A 248 -10.72 -5.68 19.27
CA GLU A 248 -10.98 -4.36 19.83
C GLU A 248 -9.74 -3.74 20.48
N ALA A 249 -8.90 -4.54 21.14
CA ALA A 249 -7.64 -4.07 21.69
C ALA A 249 -6.70 -3.56 20.59
N VAL A 250 -6.65 -4.24 19.45
CA VAL A 250 -5.91 -3.79 18.27
C VAL A 250 -6.48 -2.48 17.72
N ALA A 251 -7.81 -2.38 17.56
CA ALA A 251 -8.44 -1.14 17.11
C ALA A 251 -8.14 0.05 18.05
N ARG A 252 -8.18 -0.18 19.37
CA ARG A 252 -7.78 0.81 20.39
C ARG A 252 -6.31 1.18 20.27
N LYS A 253 -5.43 0.21 20.02
CA LYS A 253 -3.98 0.43 19.88
C LYS A 253 -3.65 1.29 18.66
N ILE A 254 -4.32 1.05 17.54
CA ILE A 254 -4.18 1.86 16.31
C ILE A 254 -4.55 3.32 16.61
N ASP A 255 -5.77 3.55 17.14
CA ASP A 255 -6.22 4.90 17.48
C ASP A 255 -5.31 5.57 18.52
N THR A 256 -4.84 4.83 19.53
CA THR A 256 -3.93 5.36 20.57
C THR A 256 -2.59 5.78 19.97
N THR A 257 -2.06 5.01 19.02
CA THR A 257 -0.81 5.35 18.33
C THR A 257 -0.99 6.60 17.47
N VAL A 258 -2.08 6.71 16.70
CA VAL A 258 -2.38 7.90 15.88
C VAL A 258 -2.50 9.16 16.74
N ARG A 259 -3.11 9.07 17.93
CA ARG A 259 -3.24 10.20 18.88
C ARG A 259 -1.90 10.75 19.37
N ARG A 260 -0.79 10.04 19.21
CA ARG A 260 0.55 10.53 19.57
C ARG A 260 1.05 11.59 18.59
N LEU A 261 0.47 11.72 17.40
CA LEU A 261 0.84 12.76 16.44
C LEU A 261 0.35 14.14 16.92
N PRO A 262 1.14 15.21 16.71
CA PRO A 262 0.75 16.56 17.06
C PRO A 262 -0.60 16.95 16.44
N GLY A 263 -1.53 17.45 17.25
CA GLY A 263 -2.86 17.87 16.81
C GLY A 263 -3.92 16.77 16.66
N LEU A 264 -3.55 15.48 16.75
CA LEU A 264 -4.48 14.36 16.62
C LEU A 264 -4.97 13.79 17.97
N LYS A 265 -4.75 14.50 19.08
CA LYS A 265 -5.23 14.07 20.40
C LYS A 265 -6.75 13.87 20.38
N GLY A 266 -7.19 12.71 20.87
CA GLY A 266 -8.61 12.34 20.99
C GLY A 266 -9.28 11.84 19.72
N VAL A 267 -8.56 11.78 18.60
CA VAL A 267 -9.07 11.18 17.35
C VAL A 267 -9.41 9.70 17.57
N ARG A 268 -10.54 9.25 17.03
CA ARG A 268 -11.00 7.85 17.04
C ARG A 268 -11.33 7.45 15.61
N LEU A 269 -10.39 6.85 14.88
CA LEU A 269 -10.59 6.54 13.45
C LEU A 269 -11.19 5.16 13.30
N LEU A 270 -10.40 4.14 13.63
CA LEU A 270 -10.78 2.76 13.37
C LEU A 270 -11.94 2.35 14.26
N GLN A 271 -11.95 2.78 15.53
CA GLN A 271 -13.08 2.50 16.43
C GLN A 271 -14.39 3.14 15.93
N ARG A 272 -14.35 4.38 15.40
CA ARG A 272 -15.56 5.03 14.85
C ARG A 272 -16.02 4.35 13.56
N TRP A 273 -15.08 4.02 12.68
CA TRP A 273 -15.40 3.32 11.44
C TRP A 273 -16.02 1.95 11.73
N MET A 274 -15.45 1.16 12.65
CA MET A 274 -16.01 -0.13 13.07
C MET A 274 -17.41 0.01 13.66
N ALA A 275 -17.64 1.00 14.52
CA ALA A 275 -18.97 1.25 15.09
C ALA A 275 -20.02 1.60 14.03
N ARG A 276 -19.61 2.26 12.94
CA ARG A 276 -20.51 2.64 11.84
C ARG A 276 -20.77 1.52 10.85
N GLU A 277 -19.73 0.77 10.46
CA GLU A 277 -19.80 -0.15 9.31
C GLU A 277 -19.90 -1.63 9.70
N VAL A 278 -19.49 -1.97 10.93
CA VAL A 278 -19.44 -3.36 11.40
C VAL A 278 -20.48 -3.63 12.47
N ALA A 279 -20.71 -2.68 13.40
CA ALA A 279 -21.70 -2.85 14.46
C ALA A 279 -23.15 -2.52 14.02
N ALA A 280 -23.32 -1.82 12.89
CA ALA A 280 -24.62 -1.47 12.32
C ALA A 280 -25.11 -2.48 11.26
N ALA A 281 -24.35 -3.54 11.00
CA ALA A 281 -24.63 -4.59 10.01
C ALA A 281 -24.83 -5.94 10.73
#